data_AF-A0A9J6D368-F1
#
_entry.id   AF-A0A9J6D368-F1
#
_cell.length_a   1.000
_cell.length_b   1.000
_cell.length_c   1.000
_cell.angle_alpha   90.00
_cell.angle_beta   90.00
_cell.angle_gamma   90.00
#
_symmetry.space_group_name_H-M   'P 1'
#
loop_
_entity.id
_entity.type
_entity.pdbx_description
1 polymer ?
#
loop_
_entity_poly.entity_id
_entity_poly.type
_entity_poly.pdbx_seq_one_letter_code
_entity_poly.pdbx_strand_id
1 'polypeptide(L)'
;MKGNIKPLINDLSWMNEDSKRVAFSKLDIMKRVVMPHNDFFVKRDREALYSVFPDMNGQNFMTNLLGCSKVYQRLRNHERFQDVYNVRTFPSYRRAFYSYLPNSMTLAIGNLNSPLFYYNATLAIKNGALGSITGQQMSKTLDERGVTADVTDVRGVWLKPTVAAVNAEKSNCDVHAMTNSTKWRPLRMFPVVAGLEVAYARFTAAVTLDYLVLDDFRILHLEKFTDNQIFFSGILLFAVLEATGDGRSRV
;
A
#
# COMPACT_ATOMS: atom_id res chain seq x y z
N MET A 1 -6.19 -7.51 -8.18
CA MET A 1 -6.59 -6.87 -6.91
C MET A 1 -7.90 -6.08 -7.08
N LYS A 2 -7.95 -4.97 -7.84
CA LYS A 2 -9.20 -4.19 -8.04
C LYS A 2 -10.40 -5.02 -8.55
N GLY A 3 -10.17 -5.98 -9.46
CA GLY A 3 -11.24 -6.86 -9.94
C GLY A 3 -11.81 -7.82 -8.88
N ASN A 4 -11.03 -8.17 -7.87
CA ASN A 4 -11.42 -9.18 -6.87
C ASN A 4 -11.99 -8.57 -5.57
N ILE A 5 -11.75 -7.28 -5.32
CA ILE A 5 -12.35 -6.59 -4.17
C ILE A 5 -13.83 -6.24 -4.42
N LYS A 6 -14.24 -6.01 -5.69
CA LYS A 6 -15.62 -5.64 -6.01
C LYS A 6 -16.63 -6.76 -5.69
N PRO A 7 -16.40 -8.03 -6.05
CA PRO A 7 -17.26 -9.13 -5.62
C PRO A 7 -17.41 -9.21 -4.11
N LEU A 8 -16.30 -9.09 -3.37
CA LEU A 8 -16.33 -9.11 -1.90
C LEU A 8 -17.18 -7.98 -1.31
N ILE A 9 -17.11 -6.77 -1.88
CA ILE A 9 -17.97 -5.64 -1.48
C ILE A 9 -19.43 -5.91 -1.84
N ASN A 10 -19.69 -6.53 -2.99
CA ASN A 10 -21.03 -6.85 -3.45
C ASN A 10 -21.76 -7.78 -2.46
N ASP A 11 -21.01 -8.70 -1.84
CA ASP A 11 -21.52 -9.69 -0.89
C ASP A 11 -21.70 -9.14 0.54
N LEU A 12 -21.32 -7.88 0.80
CA LEU A 12 -21.50 -7.25 2.12
C LEU A 12 -22.99 -6.95 2.37
N SER A 13 -23.61 -7.76 3.24
CA SER A 13 -25.02 -7.62 3.64
C SER A 13 -25.35 -6.33 4.41
N TRP A 14 -24.34 -5.71 5.03
CA TRP A 14 -24.50 -4.51 5.84
C TRP A 14 -24.35 -3.20 5.05
N MET A 15 -23.90 -3.27 3.80
CA MET A 15 -23.86 -2.13 2.88
C MET A 15 -25.09 -2.16 1.98
N ASN A 16 -25.77 -1.02 1.83
CA ASN A 16 -26.82 -0.87 0.82
C ASN A 16 -26.23 -0.65 -0.58
N GLU A 17 -27.07 -0.80 -1.60
CA GLU A 17 -26.67 -0.70 -3.01
C GLU A 17 -26.10 0.68 -3.40
N ASP A 18 -26.60 1.76 -2.81
CA ASP A 18 -26.06 3.11 -3.04
C ASP A 18 -24.60 3.19 -2.57
N SER A 19 -24.34 2.74 -1.34
CA SER A 19 -23.00 2.72 -0.75
C SER A 19 -22.05 1.82 -1.54
N LYS A 20 -22.51 0.66 -2.02
CA LYS A 20 -21.70 -0.24 -2.87
C LYS A 20 -21.30 0.44 -4.19
N ARG A 21 -22.23 1.13 -4.86
CA ARG A 21 -21.95 1.87 -6.10
C ARG A 21 -20.89 2.95 -5.91
N VAL A 22 -20.94 3.69 -4.81
CA VAL A 22 -19.92 4.70 -4.51
C VAL A 22 -18.58 4.04 -4.20
N ALA A 23 -18.57 2.95 -3.42
CA ALA A 23 -17.35 2.19 -3.14
C ALA A 23 -16.69 1.67 -4.44
N PHE A 24 -17.48 1.17 -5.40
CA PHE A 24 -16.98 0.77 -6.72
C PHE A 24 -16.40 1.95 -7.49
N SER A 25 -17.10 3.07 -7.55
CA SER A 25 -16.64 4.28 -8.24
C SER A 25 -15.30 4.76 -7.66
N LYS A 26 -15.18 4.77 -6.33
CA LYS A 26 -13.95 5.13 -5.62
C LYS A 26 -12.79 4.19 -5.94
N LEU A 27 -13.04 2.88 -5.99
CA LEU A 27 -12.04 1.89 -6.38
C LEU A 27 -11.62 2.04 -7.85
N ASP A 28 -12.53 2.39 -8.74
CA ASP A 28 -12.25 2.56 -10.17
C ASP A 28 -11.33 3.74 -10.41
N ILE A 29 -11.64 4.89 -9.83
CA ILE A 29 -10.85 6.12 -9.98
C ILE A 29 -9.58 6.14 -9.12
N MET A 30 -9.38 5.18 -8.21
CA MET A 30 -8.18 5.11 -7.36
C MET A 30 -6.90 5.12 -8.20
N LYS A 31 -6.05 6.12 -7.99
CA LYS A 31 -4.77 6.26 -8.71
C LYS A 31 -3.80 5.17 -8.26
N ARG A 32 -3.04 4.63 -9.20
CA ARG A 32 -1.95 3.67 -8.93
C ARG A 32 -0.63 4.34 -9.28
N VAL A 33 0.25 4.45 -8.29
CA VAL A 33 1.55 5.09 -8.44
C VAL A 33 2.61 4.04 -8.15
N VAL A 34 3.45 3.75 -9.14
CA VAL A 34 4.65 2.92 -8.94
C VAL A 34 5.82 3.87 -8.85
N MET A 35 6.53 3.84 -7.72
CA MET A 35 7.70 4.65 -7.46
C MET A 35 8.98 3.85 -7.67
N PRO A 36 10.04 4.47 -8.22
CA PRO A 36 10.03 5.82 -8.78
C PRO A 36 9.15 5.89 -10.03
N HIS A 37 8.47 7.03 -10.22
CA HIS A 37 7.64 7.24 -11.42
C HIS A 37 8.54 7.26 -12.65
N ASN A 38 8.12 6.64 -13.77
CA ASN A 38 8.94 6.62 -14.99
C ASN A 38 9.32 8.05 -15.44
N ASP A 39 8.38 8.99 -15.28
CA ASP A 39 8.63 10.39 -15.64
C ASP A 39 9.52 11.14 -14.65
N PHE A 40 9.72 10.61 -13.44
CA PHE A 40 10.61 11.22 -12.43
C PHE A 40 12.06 11.30 -12.93
N PHE A 41 12.43 10.43 -13.89
CA PHE A 41 13.78 10.33 -14.42
C PHE A 41 13.90 10.64 -15.92
N VAL A 42 12.94 11.33 -16.54
CA VAL A 42 13.19 11.85 -17.91
C VAL A 42 14.39 12.80 -17.86
N LYS A 43 15.34 12.64 -18.78
CA LYS A 43 16.64 13.34 -18.76
C LYS A 43 16.50 14.84 -18.52
N ARG A 44 15.55 15.49 -19.20
CA ARG A 44 15.25 16.92 -19.09
C ARG A 44 14.84 17.34 -17.68
N ASP A 45 14.02 16.55 -16.99
CA ASP A 45 13.55 16.86 -15.63
C ASP A 45 14.64 16.67 -14.59
N ARG A 46 15.53 15.68 -14.78
CA ARG A 46 16.71 15.53 -13.93
C ARG A 46 17.65 16.71 -14.06
N GLU A 47 18.00 17.09 -15.29
CA GLU A 47 18.89 18.23 -15.53
C GLU A 47 18.32 19.51 -14.93
N ALA A 48 17.03 19.79 -15.11
CA ALA A 48 16.36 20.95 -14.50
C ALA A 48 16.33 20.88 -12.96
N LEU A 49 16.15 19.69 -12.37
CA LEU A 49 16.16 19.50 -10.91
C LEU A 49 17.55 19.71 -10.31
N TYR A 50 18.60 19.22 -10.97
CA TYR A 50 19.98 19.34 -10.46
C TYR A 50 20.61 20.70 -10.79
N SER A 51 20.20 21.37 -11.88
CA SER A 51 20.77 22.67 -12.29
C SER A 51 20.46 23.82 -11.33
N VAL A 52 19.47 23.68 -10.47
CA VAL A 52 19.12 24.72 -9.49
C VAL A 52 19.99 24.68 -8.23
N PHE A 53 20.78 23.62 -8.04
CA PHE A 53 21.72 23.54 -6.94
C PHE A 53 22.97 24.36 -7.22
N PRO A 54 23.51 25.08 -6.22
CA PRO A 54 24.79 25.77 -6.37
C PRO A 54 25.92 24.77 -6.55
N ASP A 55 27.05 25.20 -7.10
CA ASP A 55 28.28 24.40 -7.06
C ASP A 55 28.69 24.17 -5.60
N MET A 56 28.74 22.90 -5.22
CA MET A 56 29.04 22.46 -3.86
C MET A 56 30.50 22.04 -3.70
N ASN A 57 31.28 22.05 -4.78
CA ASN A 57 32.68 21.65 -4.75
C ASN A 57 33.51 22.63 -3.92
N GLY A 58 34.32 22.11 -3.00
CA GLY A 58 35.18 22.90 -2.12
C GLY A 58 34.44 23.69 -1.01
N GLN A 59 33.12 23.59 -0.92
CA GLN A 59 32.31 24.22 0.12
C GLN A 59 32.25 23.35 1.38
N ASN A 60 32.11 23.97 2.55
CA ASN A 60 31.90 23.21 3.78
C ASN A 60 30.46 22.64 3.87
N PHE A 61 30.30 21.64 4.73
CA PHE A 61 29.00 20.97 4.92
C PHE A 61 27.84 21.92 5.22
N MET A 62 28.05 22.92 6.10
CA MET A 62 27.00 23.87 6.47
C MET A 62 26.56 24.71 5.27
N THR A 63 27.50 25.15 4.45
CA THR A 63 27.22 25.95 3.25
C THR A 63 26.44 25.14 2.24
N ASN A 64 26.81 23.88 2.04
CA ASN A 64 26.07 22.95 1.18
C ASN A 64 24.64 22.69 1.71
N LEU A 65 24.49 22.46 3.02
CA LEU A 65 23.19 22.24 3.64
C LEU A 65 22.26 23.46 3.50
N LEU A 66 22.79 24.67 3.70
CA LEU A 66 22.04 25.91 3.49
C LEU A 66 21.67 26.12 2.03
N GLY A 67 22.57 25.79 1.09
CA GLY A 67 22.31 25.77 -0.35
C GLY A 67 21.14 24.85 -0.70
N CYS A 68 21.18 23.60 -0.25
CA CYS A 68 20.11 22.63 -0.42
C CYS A 68 18.78 23.11 0.18
N SER A 69 18.81 23.70 1.38
CA SER A 69 17.62 24.22 2.06
C SER A 69 16.94 25.34 1.26
N LYS A 70 17.72 26.23 0.63
CA LYS A 70 17.20 27.30 -0.24
C LYS A 70 16.58 26.73 -1.51
N VAL A 71 17.22 25.75 -2.14
CA VAL A 71 16.69 25.05 -3.32
C VAL A 71 15.36 24.37 -2.98
N TYR A 72 15.32 23.62 -1.88
CA TYR A 72 14.10 22.97 -1.41
C TYR A 72 12.95 23.98 -1.20
N GLN A 73 13.22 25.13 -0.58
CA GLN A 73 12.19 26.16 -0.39
C GLN A 73 11.67 26.78 -1.70
N ARG A 74 12.49 26.82 -2.76
CA ARG A 74 12.05 27.26 -4.08
C ARG A 74 11.20 26.19 -4.78
N LEU A 75 11.65 24.95 -4.73
CA LEU A 75 11.01 23.84 -5.43
C LEU A 75 9.71 23.39 -4.79
N ARG A 76 9.56 23.55 -3.46
CA ARG A 76 8.40 23.01 -2.71
C ARG A 76 7.02 23.48 -3.18
N ASN A 77 6.95 24.64 -3.85
CA ASN A 77 5.71 25.24 -4.34
C ASN A 77 5.67 25.32 -5.87
N HIS A 78 6.73 24.88 -6.56
CA HIS A 78 6.84 25.03 -7.99
C HIS A 78 5.92 24.02 -8.69
N GLU A 79 5.00 24.49 -9.54
CA GLU A 79 3.92 23.69 -10.17
C GLU A 79 4.43 22.39 -10.81
N ARG A 80 5.52 22.47 -11.59
CA ARG A 80 6.20 21.30 -12.19
C ARG A 80 6.60 20.20 -11.20
N PHE A 81 6.90 20.57 -9.95
CA PHE A 81 7.28 19.64 -8.89
C PHE A 81 6.13 19.39 -7.89
N GLN A 82 4.98 20.04 -8.04
CA GLN A 82 3.80 19.82 -7.19
C GLN A 82 3.20 18.42 -7.37
N ASP A 83 3.18 17.88 -8.60
CA ASP A 83 2.72 16.50 -8.85
C ASP A 83 3.64 15.45 -8.23
N VAL A 84 4.95 15.72 -8.25
CA VAL A 84 5.95 14.93 -7.51
C VAL A 84 5.78 15.12 -6.00
N TYR A 85 5.38 16.31 -5.56
CA TYR A 85 5.10 16.66 -4.17
C TYR A 85 3.79 16.08 -3.63
N ASN A 86 2.79 15.77 -4.47
CA ASN A 86 1.61 15.01 -4.06
C ASN A 86 1.99 13.59 -3.58
N VAL A 87 3.19 13.11 -3.96
CA VAL A 87 3.82 11.89 -3.46
C VAL A 87 4.53 12.08 -2.10
N ARG A 88 4.66 13.32 -1.56
CA ARG A 88 5.30 13.62 -0.25
C ARG A 88 4.74 12.85 0.94
N THR A 89 3.49 12.42 0.87
CA THR A 89 2.91 11.63 1.97
C THR A 89 3.41 10.20 1.97
N PHE A 90 4.09 9.75 0.92
CA PHE A 90 4.72 8.44 0.86
C PHE A 90 5.94 8.42 1.78
N PRO A 91 5.89 7.70 2.91
CA PRO A 91 7.05 7.62 3.78
C PRO A 91 8.09 6.75 3.06
N SER A 92 9.30 7.28 2.85
CA SER A 92 10.36 6.65 2.05
C SER A 92 10.73 5.22 2.49
N TYR A 93 10.48 4.89 3.75
CA TYR A 93 10.70 3.57 4.33
C TYR A 93 9.60 2.55 4.01
N ARG A 94 8.43 2.97 3.53
CA ARG A 94 7.30 2.06 3.28
C ARG A 94 7.41 1.38 1.93
N ARG A 95 6.88 0.16 1.86
CA ARG A 95 6.78 -0.65 0.63
C ARG A 95 5.57 -0.24 -0.20
N ALA A 96 4.44 -0.07 0.47
CA ALA A 96 3.21 0.42 -0.12
C ALA A 96 2.52 1.38 0.85
N PHE A 97 1.74 2.31 0.31
CA PHE A 97 0.99 3.29 1.07
C PHE A 97 -0.29 3.66 0.35
N TYR A 98 -1.34 3.92 1.12
CA TYR A 98 -2.58 4.49 0.62
C TYR A 98 -2.74 5.91 1.15
N SER A 99 -2.89 6.86 0.23
CA SER A 99 -3.18 8.27 0.51
C SER A 99 -4.68 8.50 0.38
N TYR A 100 -5.32 8.81 1.51
CA TYR A 100 -6.78 8.98 1.60
C TYR A 100 -7.33 10.12 0.74
N LEU A 101 -6.67 11.28 0.77
CA LEU A 101 -7.09 12.49 0.06
C LEU A 101 -7.04 12.31 -1.47
N PRO A 102 -5.85 12.06 -2.09
CA PRO A 102 -5.77 11.88 -3.53
C PRO A 102 -6.34 10.54 -4.03
N ASN A 103 -6.93 9.71 -3.14
CA ASN A 103 -7.38 8.35 -3.41
C ASN A 103 -6.34 7.56 -4.22
N SER A 104 -5.11 7.50 -3.71
CA SER A 104 -3.98 6.94 -4.44
C SER A 104 -3.28 5.85 -3.66
N MET A 105 -3.00 4.76 -4.34
CA MET A 105 -2.15 3.68 -3.86
C MET A 105 -0.76 3.81 -4.48
N THR A 106 0.25 3.93 -3.64
CA THR A 106 1.65 4.02 -4.06
C THR A 106 2.40 2.76 -3.67
N LEU A 107 3.22 2.24 -4.59
CA LEU A 107 4.10 1.08 -4.41
C LEU A 107 5.53 1.50 -4.72
N ALA A 108 6.45 1.39 -3.76
CA ALA A 108 7.86 1.71 -3.95
C ALA A 108 8.66 0.45 -4.31
N ILE A 109 9.04 0.32 -5.58
CA ILE A 109 9.73 -0.88 -6.09
C ILE A 109 11.11 -1.08 -5.44
N GLY A 110 11.77 0.00 -5.03
CA GLY A 110 13.06 -0.07 -4.33
C GLY A 110 13.00 -0.78 -2.97
N ASN A 111 11.80 -0.87 -2.38
CA ASN A 111 11.57 -1.56 -1.12
C ASN A 111 10.92 -2.97 -1.33
N LEU A 112 10.75 -3.40 -2.59
CA LEU A 112 10.27 -4.72 -2.96
C LEU A 112 11.44 -5.67 -3.21
N ASN A 113 11.92 -6.27 -2.13
CA ASN A 113 13.00 -7.24 -2.18
C ASN A 113 12.52 -8.63 -1.76
N SER A 114 13.30 -9.66 -2.11
CA SER A 114 13.13 -11.00 -1.57
C SER A 114 13.11 -10.93 -0.03
N PRO A 115 12.24 -11.71 0.65
CA PRO A 115 11.33 -12.74 0.12
C PRO A 115 9.92 -12.22 -0.25
N LEU A 116 9.67 -10.91 -0.14
CA LEU A 116 8.33 -10.34 -0.37
C LEU A 116 7.97 -10.23 -1.85
N PHE A 117 8.99 -10.07 -2.70
CA PHE A 117 8.83 -10.04 -4.14
C PHE A 117 10.17 -10.39 -4.81
N TYR A 118 10.11 -11.22 -5.85
CA TYR A 118 11.17 -11.42 -6.82
C TYR A 118 10.54 -11.90 -8.14
N TYR A 119 11.21 -11.64 -9.27
CA TYR A 119 10.61 -11.81 -10.61
C TYR A 119 10.09 -13.25 -10.85
N ASN A 120 10.90 -14.25 -10.51
CA ASN A 120 10.58 -15.68 -10.66
C ASN A 120 9.83 -16.27 -9.44
N ALA A 121 9.21 -15.44 -8.60
CA ALA A 121 8.44 -15.94 -7.46
C ALA A 121 7.19 -16.70 -7.91
N THR A 122 6.83 -17.70 -7.12
CA THR A 122 5.61 -18.50 -7.27
C THR A 122 4.37 -17.60 -7.14
N LEU A 123 3.24 -18.03 -7.69
CA LEU A 123 1.97 -17.30 -7.51
C LEU A 123 1.62 -17.16 -6.03
N ALA A 124 1.91 -18.18 -5.23
CA ALA A 124 1.68 -18.16 -3.78
C ALA A 124 2.48 -17.04 -3.11
N ILE A 125 3.77 -16.86 -3.44
CA ILE A 125 4.59 -15.78 -2.87
C ILE A 125 4.14 -14.41 -3.38
N LYS A 126 3.93 -14.27 -4.69
CA LYS A 126 3.50 -13.00 -5.31
C LYS A 126 2.18 -12.50 -4.70
N ASN A 127 1.21 -13.38 -4.48
CA ASN A 127 -0.07 -12.99 -3.91
C ASN A 127 -0.03 -12.97 -2.36
N GLY A 128 0.68 -13.89 -1.72
CA GLY A 128 0.75 -14.00 -0.26
C GLY A 128 1.54 -12.87 0.41
N ALA A 129 2.63 -12.42 -0.20
CA ALA A 129 3.42 -11.30 0.30
C ALA A 129 2.97 -9.98 -0.33
N LEU A 130 3.35 -9.73 -1.59
CA LEU A 130 3.03 -8.47 -2.28
C LEU A 130 1.51 -8.26 -2.44
N GLY A 131 0.76 -9.31 -2.77
CA GLY A 131 -0.70 -9.25 -2.85
C GLY A 131 -1.34 -8.85 -1.51
N SER A 132 -0.92 -9.43 -0.39
CA SER A 132 -1.44 -9.05 0.93
C SER A 132 -1.08 -7.60 1.31
N ILE A 133 0.15 -7.15 1.06
CA ILE A 133 0.59 -5.76 1.31
C ILE A 133 -0.26 -4.78 0.50
N THR A 134 -0.42 -5.07 -0.80
CA THR A 134 -1.18 -4.23 -1.71
C THR A 134 -2.67 -4.25 -1.38
N GLY A 135 -3.23 -5.43 -1.11
CA GLY A 135 -4.60 -5.62 -0.65
C GLY A 135 -4.87 -4.82 0.61
N GLN A 136 -3.97 -4.88 1.60
CA GLN A 136 -4.12 -4.14 2.86
C GLN A 136 -4.20 -2.63 2.62
N GLN A 137 -3.34 -2.08 1.76
CA GLN A 137 -3.40 -0.65 1.45
C GLN A 137 -4.65 -0.29 0.64
N MET A 138 -5.09 -1.14 -0.29
CA MET A 138 -6.33 -0.91 -1.04
C MET A 138 -7.55 -0.90 -0.12
N SER A 139 -7.66 -1.84 0.81
CA SER A 139 -8.78 -1.95 1.74
C SER A 139 -8.92 -0.72 2.65
N LYS A 140 -7.86 0.07 2.84
CA LYS A 140 -7.95 1.37 3.55
C LYS A 140 -8.87 2.37 2.87
N THR A 141 -9.22 2.19 1.59
CA THR A 141 -10.27 3.01 0.97
C THR A 141 -11.65 2.85 1.62
N LEU A 142 -11.86 1.76 2.37
CA LEU A 142 -13.12 1.42 3.04
C LEU A 142 -13.00 1.41 4.56
N ASP A 143 -11.83 1.69 5.13
CA ASP A 143 -11.70 1.82 6.58
C ASP A 143 -12.41 3.09 7.09
N GLU A 144 -12.48 3.27 8.40
CA GLU A 144 -13.11 4.43 9.07
C GLU A 144 -12.70 5.79 8.47
N ARG A 145 -11.45 5.92 8.00
CA ARG A 145 -10.92 7.15 7.39
C ARG A 145 -11.22 7.17 5.89
N GLY A 146 -11.05 6.03 5.24
CA GLY A 146 -11.35 5.78 3.84
C GLY A 146 -12.73 6.24 3.45
N VAL A 147 -13.74 5.93 4.25
CA VAL A 147 -15.13 6.25 3.94
C VAL A 147 -15.50 7.72 4.14
N THR A 148 -14.64 8.51 4.80
CA THR A 148 -14.85 9.96 4.99
C THR A 148 -14.20 10.82 3.91
N ALA A 149 -13.29 10.23 3.11
CA ALA A 149 -12.72 10.88 1.94
C ALA A 149 -13.64 10.64 0.73
N ASP A 150 -14.07 11.70 0.06
CA ASP A 150 -14.92 11.61 -1.14
C ASP A 150 -14.10 11.20 -2.38
N VAL A 151 -14.81 10.90 -3.45
CA VAL A 151 -14.33 10.52 -4.79
C VAL A 151 -13.55 11.67 -5.45
N THR A 152 -13.87 12.93 -5.14
CA THR A 152 -13.31 14.13 -5.80
C THR A 152 -12.42 15.01 -4.90
N ASP A 153 -11.73 14.41 -3.92
CA ASP A 153 -10.69 15.10 -3.11
C ASP A 153 -11.22 16.15 -2.11
N VAL A 154 -12.51 16.12 -1.78
CA VAL A 154 -13.13 17.02 -0.79
C VAL A 154 -13.83 16.20 0.30
N ARG A 155 -13.91 16.71 1.53
CA ARG A 155 -14.56 16.05 2.67
C ARG A 155 -16.08 15.92 2.42
N GLY A 156 -16.51 14.83 1.79
CA GLY A 156 -17.91 14.46 1.61
C GLY A 156 -18.13 13.07 2.21
N VAL A 157 -18.96 12.97 3.25
CA VAL A 157 -19.38 11.66 3.78
C VAL A 157 -20.35 11.05 2.78
N TRP A 158 -19.90 10.06 2.03
CA TRP A 158 -20.73 9.38 1.02
C TRP A 158 -21.50 8.17 1.57
N LEU A 159 -21.15 7.71 2.78
CA LEU A 159 -21.93 6.70 3.49
C LEU A 159 -23.12 7.34 4.22
N LYS A 160 -24.30 6.74 4.10
CA LYS A 160 -25.43 7.07 4.98
C LYS A 160 -25.02 6.86 6.45
N PRO A 161 -25.46 7.70 7.41
CA PRO A 161 -25.01 7.62 8.81
C PRO A 161 -25.15 6.24 9.45
N THR A 162 -26.23 5.51 9.13
CA THR A 162 -26.47 4.15 9.61
C THR A 162 -25.41 3.16 9.12
N VAL A 163 -24.99 3.26 7.86
CA VAL A 163 -23.93 2.42 7.28
C VAL A 163 -22.57 2.85 7.80
N ALA A 164 -22.35 4.15 8.01
CA ALA A 164 -21.10 4.67 8.56
C ALA A 164 -20.85 4.19 10.00
N ALA A 165 -21.90 4.12 10.83
CA ALA A 165 -21.81 3.60 12.19
C ALA A 165 -21.41 2.10 12.20
N VAL A 166 -22.06 1.29 11.36
CA VAL A 166 -21.71 -0.14 11.20
C VAL A 166 -20.30 -0.31 10.65
N ASN A 167 -19.89 0.54 9.70
CA ASN A 167 -18.53 0.51 9.16
C ASN A 167 -17.48 0.83 10.23
N ALA A 168 -17.74 1.84 11.08
CA ALA A 168 -16.84 2.21 12.17
C ALA A 168 -16.69 1.08 13.20
N GLU A 169 -17.80 0.42 13.55
CA GLU A 169 -17.81 -0.74 14.44
C GLU A 169 -16.99 -1.90 13.85
N LYS A 170 -17.26 -2.27 12.59
CA LYS A 170 -16.54 -3.35 11.89
C LYS A 170 -15.07 -3.01 11.63
N SER A 171 -14.74 -1.75 11.37
CA SER A 171 -13.37 -1.28 11.17
C SER A 171 -12.53 -1.29 12.44
N ASN A 172 -13.16 -1.09 13.60
CA ASN A 172 -12.53 -1.05 14.93
C ASN A 172 -12.56 -2.40 15.66
N CYS A 173 -12.73 -3.50 14.94
CA CYS A 173 -12.56 -4.84 15.47
C CYS A 173 -11.10 -5.02 15.98
N ASP A 174 -10.92 -4.89 17.29
CA ASP A 174 -9.64 -5.01 17.99
C ASP A 174 -9.46 -6.44 18.55
N VAL A 175 -8.32 -7.06 18.22
CA VAL A 175 -7.95 -8.41 18.67
C VAL A 175 -7.74 -8.48 20.19
N HIS A 176 -7.44 -7.37 20.87
CA HIS A 176 -7.38 -7.36 22.33
C HIS A 176 -8.71 -7.79 22.95
N ALA A 177 -9.82 -7.28 22.41
CA ALA A 177 -11.16 -7.63 22.88
C ALA A 177 -11.50 -9.10 22.60
N MET A 178 -10.87 -9.73 21.59
CA MET A 178 -11.13 -11.11 21.19
C MET A 178 -10.22 -12.15 21.85
N THR A 179 -8.99 -11.79 22.19
CA THR A 179 -7.97 -12.74 22.68
C THR A 179 -7.66 -12.62 24.17
N ASN A 180 -8.28 -11.63 24.84
CA ASN A 180 -8.04 -11.29 26.25
C ASN A 180 -6.54 -11.20 26.61
N SER A 181 -5.71 -10.84 25.63
CA SER A 181 -4.25 -10.86 25.75
C SER A 181 -3.73 -9.44 25.69
N THR A 182 -3.09 -8.96 26.76
CA THR A 182 -2.41 -7.66 26.80
C THR A 182 -1.04 -7.67 26.10
N LYS A 183 -0.60 -8.84 25.60
CA LYS A 183 0.74 -9.07 25.04
C LYS A 183 0.88 -8.55 23.61
N TRP A 184 -0.22 -8.52 22.86
CA TRP A 184 -0.24 -8.04 21.48
C TRP A 184 -0.50 -6.54 21.46
N ARG A 185 -0.24 -5.86 20.34
CA ARG A 185 -0.70 -4.47 20.18
C ARG A 185 -2.13 -4.49 19.63
N PRO A 186 -2.96 -3.47 19.90
CA PRO A 186 -4.23 -3.32 19.21
C PRO A 186 -3.95 -3.19 17.73
N LEU A 187 -4.21 -4.27 17.00
CA LEU A 187 -4.04 -4.31 15.55
C LEU A 187 -5.39 -3.99 14.95
N ARG A 188 -5.47 -2.92 14.16
CA ARG A 188 -6.65 -2.69 13.31
C ARG A 188 -6.71 -3.80 12.27
N MET A 189 -7.56 -4.78 12.52
CA MET A 189 -7.65 -5.99 11.70
C MET A 189 -8.26 -5.73 10.34
N PHE A 190 -9.17 -4.77 10.24
CA PHE A 190 -9.95 -4.55 9.03
C PHE A 190 -9.10 -4.45 7.75
N PRO A 191 -8.14 -3.51 7.61
CA PRO A 191 -7.36 -3.45 6.38
C PRO A 191 -6.51 -4.71 6.17
N VAL A 192 -6.04 -5.36 7.24
CA VAL A 192 -5.20 -6.57 7.13
C VAL A 192 -6.00 -7.76 6.62
N VAL A 193 -7.12 -8.08 7.27
CA VAL A 193 -7.98 -9.23 6.94
C VAL A 193 -8.63 -9.04 5.58
N ALA A 194 -9.25 -7.88 5.33
CA ALA A 194 -9.86 -7.60 4.04
C ALA A 194 -8.82 -7.61 2.90
N GLY A 195 -7.63 -7.05 3.16
CA GLY A 195 -6.54 -7.08 2.19
C GLY A 195 -6.06 -8.49 1.87
N LEU A 196 -5.96 -9.35 2.88
CA LEU A 196 -5.60 -10.75 2.74
C LEU A 196 -6.66 -11.55 1.97
N GLU A 197 -7.93 -11.33 2.26
CA GLU A 197 -9.04 -11.98 1.58
C GLU A 197 -9.04 -11.66 0.08
N VAL A 198 -8.83 -10.38 -0.28
CA VAL A 198 -8.69 -9.95 -1.68
C VAL A 198 -7.48 -10.62 -2.35
N ALA A 199 -6.37 -10.73 -1.63
CA ALA A 199 -5.15 -11.36 -2.14
C ALA A 199 -5.33 -12.86 -2.35
N TYR A 200 -6.02 -13.54 -1.43
CA TYR A 200 -6.28 -14.97 -1.50
C TYR A 200 -7.29 -15.30 -2.60
N ALA A 201 -8.37 -14.52 -2.73
CA ALA A 201 -9.32 -14.65 -3.84
C ALA A 201 -8.64 -14.47 -5.22
N ARG A 202 -7.64 -13.58 -5.30
CA ARG A 202 -6.80 -13.47 -6.51
C ARG A 202 -5.96 -14.71 -6.75
N PHE A 203 -5.33 -15.22 -5.70
CA PHE A 203 -4.47 -16.40 -5.77
C PHE A 203 -5.26 -17.62 -6.24
N THR A 204 -6.41 -17.91 -5.64
CA THR A 204 -7.25 -19.06 -6.01
C THR A 204 -7.80 -18.94 -7.43
N ALA A 205 -8.25 -17.75 -7.83
CA ALA A 205 -8.69 -17.50 -9.20
C ALA A 205 -7.55 -17.69 -10.21
N ALA A 206 -6.34 -17.23 -9.89
CA ALA A 206 -5.16 -17.41 -10.74
C ALA A 206 -4.77 -18.88 -10.89
N VAL A 207 -4.71 -19.64 -9.79
CA VAL A 207 -4.42 -21.09 -9.82
C VAL A 207 -5.44 -21.85 -10.66
N THR A 208 -6.71 -21.43 -10.64
CA THR A 208 -7.77 -22.10 -11.41
C THR A 208 -7.67 -21.82 -12.92
N LEU A 209 -7.24 -20.61 -13.29
CA LEU A 209 -7.11 -20.18 -14.69
C LEU A 209 -5.78 -20.62 -15.33
N ASP A 210 -4.72 -20.69 -14.53
CA ASP A 210 -3.36 -20.99 -14.96
C ASP A 210 -3.05 -22.47 -14.68
N TYR A 211 -3.71 -23.37 -15.41
CA TYR A 211 -3.44 -24.83 -15.40
C TYR A 211 -2.09 -25.20 -16.03
N LEU A 212 -1.20 -24.22 -16.22
CA LEU A 212 0.16 -24.43 -16.69
C LEU A 212 1.05 -24.60 -15.47
N VAL A 213 1.64 -25.79 -15.39
CA VAL A 213 2.76 -26.16 -14.51
C VAL A 213 3.59 -24.91 -14.25
N LEU A 214 3.44 -24.36 -13.05
CA LEU A 214 4.38 -23.38 -12.55
C LEU A 214 5.73 -24.10 -12.65
N ASP A 215 6.62 -23.63 -13.53
CA ASP A 215 8.05 -23.83 -13.35
C ASP A 215 8.41 -23.06 -12.09
N ASP A 216 8.01 -23.71 -11.00
CA ASP A 216 8.03 -23.30 -9.64
C ASP A 216 9.50 -23.40 -9.33
N PHE A 217 10.22 -22.27 -9.48
CA PHE A 217 11.46 -22.06 -8.75
C PHE A 217 11.08 -22.06 -7.27
N ARG A 218 10.74 -23.27 -6.77
CA ARG A 218 10.58 -23.59 -5.37
C ARG A 218 11.88 -23.10 -4.78
N ILE A 219 11.74 -22.13 -3.89
CA ILE A 219 12.83 -21.76 -3.01
C ILE A 219 13.35 -23.09 -2.47
N LEU A 220 14.64 -23.38 -2.68
CA LEU A 220 15.28 -24.61 -2.20
C LEU A 220 14.76 -24.91 -0.79
N HIS A 221 14.25 -26.13 -0.58
CA HIS A 221 13.70 -26.63 0.69
C HIS A 221 12.25 -26.25 1.03
N LEU A 222 11.50 -25.60 0.14
CA LEU A 222 10.06 -25.38 0.30
C LEU A 222 9.16 -26.42 -0.39
N GLU A 223 9.73 -27.44 -1.04
CA GLU A 223 9.00 -28.42 -1.85
C GLU A 223 8.01 -29.28 -1.04
N LYS A 224 8.20 -29.35 0.28
CA LYS A 224 7.34 -30.07 1.22
C LYS A 224 6.11 -29.28 1.68
N PHE A 225 6.01 -28.00 1.31
CA PHE A 225 4.90 -27.14 1.71
C PHE A 225 3.93 -26.92 0.54
N THR A 226 2.65 -26.86 0.86
CA THR A 226 1.59 -26.53 -0.09
C THR A 226 1.63 -25.05 -0.47
N ASP A 227 1.07 -24.70 -1.62
CA ASP A 227 0.96 -23.30 -2.03
C ASP A 227 0.20 -22.44 -1.03
N ASN A 228 -0.81 -23.01 -0.35
CA ASN A 228 -1.52 -22.32 0.73
C ASN A 228 -0.59 -22.02 1.91
N GLN A 229 0.25 -22.97 2.33
CA GLN A 229 1.23 -22.73 3.39
C GLN A 229 2.23 -21.64 2.97
N ILE A 230 2.68 -21.64 1.72
CA ILE A 230 3.58 -20.62 1.17
C ILE A 230 2.89 -19.26 1.13
N PHE A 231 1.64 -19.20 0.65
CA PHE A 231 0.84 -17.98 0.59
C PHE A 231 0.70 -17.33 1.98
N PHE A 232 0.25 -18.10 2.98
CA PHE A 232 0.05 -17.57 4.33
C PHE A 232 1.37 -17.26 5.04
N SER A 233 2.47 -17.93 4.68
CA SER A 233 3.81 -17.56 5.19
C SER A 233 4.24 -16.16 4.77
N GLY A 234 3.88 -15.71 3.57
CA GLY A 234 4.24 -14.38 3.05
C GLY A 234 3.79 -13.22 3.95
N ILE A 235 2.66 -13.39 4.66
CA ILE A 235 2.14 -12.41 5.62
C ILE A 235 2.99 -12.36 6.88
N LEU A 236 3.41 -13.53 7.38
CA LEU A 236 4.29 -13.63 8.53
C LEU A 236 5.64 -12.97 8.23
N LEU A 237 6.18 -13.22 7.03
CA LEU A 237 7.40 -12.59 6.55
C LEU A 237 7.26 -11.06 6.48
N PHE A 238 6.12 -10.55 6.00
CA PHE A 238 5.83 -9.11 6.05
C PHE A 238 5.81 -8.57 7.49
N ALA A 239 5.08 -9.22 8.40
CA ALA A 239 4.98 -8.81 9.79
C ALA A 239 6.33 -8.81 10.52
N VAL A 240 7.17 -9.82 10.29
CA VAL A 240 8.53 -9.90 10.84
C VAL A 240 9.42 -8.77 10.30
N LEU A 241 9.34 -8.48 8.99
CA LEU A 241 10.10 -7.41 8.37
C LEU A 241 9.65 -6.02 8.81
N GLU A 242 8.36 -5.82 9.13
CA GLU A 242 7.90 -4.59 9.77
C GLU A 242 8.39 -4.50 11.23
N ALA A 243 8.30 -5.57 12.01
CA ALA A 243 8.74 -5.59 13.40
C ALA A 243 10.26 -5.38 13.57
N THR A 244 11.06 -5.72 12.56
CA THR A 244 12.52 -5.57 12.55
C THR A 244 12.99 -4.30 11.84
N GLY A 245 12.23 -3.80 10.86
CA GLY A 245 12.55 -2.57 10.11
C GLY A 245 12.02 -1.29 10.74
N ASP A 246 11.00 -1.36 11.60
CA ASP A 246 10.58 -0.25 12.46
C ASP A 246 11.60 -0.14 13.59
N GLY A 247 12.67 0.61 13.32
CA GLY A 247 13.80 0.80 14.22
C GLY A 247 13.33 1.11 15.64
N ARG A 248 13.32 0.10 16.50
CA ARG A 248 13.69 0.33 17.88
C ARG A 248 15.10 0.88 17.82
N SER A 249 15.20 2.20 17.92
CA SER A 249 16.29 2.83 18.64
C SER A 249 16.40 2.13 19.99
N ARG A 250 17.18 1.05 20.04
CA ARG A 250 17.93 0.67 21.23
C ARG A 250 19.13 1.59 21.24
N VAL A 251 18.90 2.82 21.69
CA VAL A 251 19.88 3.68 22.35
C VAL A 251 19.21 4.11 23.64
#